data_AF-S4MSH8-F1
#
_entry.id   AF-S4MSH8-F1
#
_cell.length_a   1.000
_cell.length_b   1.000
_cell.length_c   1.000
_cell.angle_alpha   90.00
_cell.angle_beta   90.00
_cell.angle_gamma   90.00
#
_symmetry.space_group_name_H-M   'P 1'
#
loop_
_entity.id
_entity.type
_entity.pdbx_description
1 polymer ?
#
loop_
_entity_poly.entity_id
_entity_poly.type
_entity_poly.pdbx_seq_one_letter_code
_entity_poly.pdbx_strand_id
1 'polypeptide(L)'
;MGVEQAFPGADLTPKVFKALLTMDAYVLGTSGTRQVREVQQWLNGRYLNRQDFFVVACDGHVSRDLARALVLGTQYELGMADGTANGNFGPGTQSALKAHPVRQGDKGVYVQLFSAGMVVNRRPVALTDTFDSYLAAAVRSFQTFVALPATGEGDFATFASLLASYGDQSRQGKACDTIAKVTPARAATLKAAGITYVGRYLTNPSATSLPEKAIQPGELQVFAQHGLRCFPIYQTVNNDASDFDYVAGRTAGYAAVNAALDHGFKKGTRIFFAVDFDAIDAEITANVLPHFKGIKEAMADSGHPYEIGVYGSRNVCAQVGAAGWSTASFVADMSPGFDGNAGRPLPKDWAYDQFVIRTLGSGDGQLEVDVDVASGRDTGQGSFNRPRPAVPDVALDEGQVPALRVDLARYMRSIGRPDLGGVGSDARLYTNAQAVEAIQDQDGLITELSNTYKMRKALIQTAVYWAMRDYSLADQATDQQVADHHQTGSGQVRDSHTGIGQISGFDAIQAWNHCIGWGYTTGDRRDPAKDADLWSVWQQLSKDNAFSVRTAALVHLWGVRGRPGGQLPPGDRVTTPRSMRLDLAEFEITELLRRYRAWDPDVEAQTHQSLAVYQIFEKYNSIARNV
;
A
#
# COMPACT_ATOMS: atom_id res chain seq x y z
N MET A 1 -29.36 -15.53 -25.20
CA MET A 1 -28.23 -14.88 -25.90
C MET A 1 -28.58 -13.53 -26.53
N GLY A 2 -29.85 -13.24 -26.89
CA GLY A 2 -30.20 -11.96 -27.52
C GLY A 2 -29.71 -11.84 -28.96
N VAL A 3 -29.56 -12.96 -29.66
CA VAL A 3 -28.97 -13.00 -31.02
C VAL A 3 -30.01 -13.09 -32.13
N GLU A 4 -31.28 -13.35 -31.78
CA GLU A 4 -32.37 -13.60 -32.74
C GLU A 4 -32.59 -12.42 -33.71
N GLN A 5 -32.35 -11.19 -33.25
CA GLN A 5 -32.45 -10.01 -34.10
C GLN A 5 -31.31 -9.93 -35.13
N ALA A 6 -30.10 -10.33 -34.77
CA ALA A 6 -28.93 -10.32 -35.66
C ALA A 6 -28.92 -11.52 -36.61
N PHE A 7 -29.32 -12.68 -36.08
CA PHE A 7 -29.32 -13.98 -36.75
C PHE A 7 -30.70 -14.65 -36.58
N PRO A 8 -31.71 -14.25 -37.37
CA PRO A 8 -33.02 -14.90 -37.31
C PRO A 8 -32.95 -16.31 -37.89
N GLY A 9 -33.70 -17.25 -37.31
CA GLY A 9 -33.79 -18.64 -37.79
C GLY A 9 -33.08 -19.65 -36.90
N ALA A 10 -32.89 -20.87 -37.41
CA ALA A 10 -32.33 -21.99 -36.66
C ALA A 10 -30.83 -22.21 -36.90
N ASP A 11 -30.21 -21.41 -37.76
CA ASP A 11 -28.81 -21.59 -38.16
C ASP A 11 -27.85 -21.19 -37.05
N LEU A 12 -26.84 -22.04 -36.82
CA LEU A 12 -25.79 -21.78 -35.86
C LEU A 12 -24.63 -21.05 -36.53
N THR A 13 -24.52 -19.74 -36.31
CA THR A 13 -23.45 -18.92 -36.91
C THR A 13 -22.11 -19.12 -36.18
N PRO A 14 -20.96 -18.87 -36.85
CA PRO A 14 -19.64 -19.08 -36.23
C PRO A 14 -19.44 -18.33 -34.90
N LYS A 15 -19.99 -17.11 -34.77
CA LYS A 15 -19.90 -16.33 -33.52
C LYS A 15 -20.71 -16.96 -32.39
N VAL A 16 -21.91 -17.45 -32.68
CA VAL A 16 -22.78 -18.13 -31.70
C VAL A 16 -22.18 -19.48 -31.31
N PHE A 17 -21.61 -20.22 -32.27
CA PHE A 17 -20.88 -21.46 -31.95
C PHE A 17 -19.67 -21.20 -31.04
N LYS A 18 -18.84 -20.20 -31.36
CA LYS A 18 -17.70 -19.82 -30.51
C LYS A 18 -18.15 -19.46 -29.08
N ALA A 19 -19.23 -18.70 -28.96
CA ALA A 19 -19.83 -18.30 -27.68
C ALA A 19 -20.28 -19.50 -26.82
N LEU A 20 -20.78 -20.57 -27.44
CA LEU A 20 -21.16 -21.81 -26.73
C LEU A 20 -19.97 -22.61 -26.19
N LEU A 21 -18.74 -22.29 -26.60
CA LEU A 21 -17.52 -22.97 -26.19
C LEU A 21 -16.73 -22.20 -25.11
N THR A 22 -17.34 -21.19 -24.48
CA THR A 22 -16.77 -20.43 -23.36
C THR A 22 -17.50 -20.77 -22.05
N MET A 23 -17.03 -20.21 -20.94
CA MET A 23 -17.70 -20.29 -19.63
C MET A 23 -18.79 -19.22 -19.45
N ASP A 24 -19.13 -18.48 -20.50
CA ASP A 24 -20.10 -17.40 -20.42
C ASP A 24 -21.51 -17.92 -20.19
N ALA A 25 -22.24 -17.27 -19.28
CA ALA A 25 -23.64 -17.57 -19.05
C ALA A 25 -24.54 -16.71 -19.96
N TYR A 26 -25.51 -17.35 -20.62
CA TYR A 26 -26.50 -16.67 -21.47
C TYR A 26 -27.93 -16.68 -20.90
N VAL A 27 -28.01 -17.04 -19.62
CA VAL A 27 -29.19 -17.02 -18.74
C VAL A 27 -28.88 -16.09 -17.57
N LEU A 28 -29.91 -15.49 -16.98
CA LEU A 28 -29.73 -14.58 -15.84
C LEU A 28 -29.02 -15.30 -14.68
N GLY A 29 -27.88 -14.77 -14.26
CA GLY A 29 -27.10 -15.27 -13.13
C GLY A 29 -27.76 -14.93 -11.78
N THR A 30 -27.38 -15.66 -10.73
CA THR A 30 -28.00 -15.57 -9.39
C THR A 30 -27.97 -14.16 -8.79
N SER A 31 -26.89 -13.41 -9.01
CA SER A 31 -26.73 -12.02 -8.57
C SER A 31 -26.72 -11.01 -9.72
N GLY A 32 -27.07 -11.46 -10.93
CA GLY A 32 -27.22 -10.62 -12.11
C GLY A 32 -28.53 -9.84 -12.09
N THR A 33 -28.58 -8.68 -12.75
CA THR A 33 -29.79 -7.87 -12.84
C THR A 33 -30.44 -7.99 -14.22
N ARG A 34 -31.79 -7.92 -14.27
CA ARG A 34 -32.53 -7.97 -15.53
C ARG A 34 -32.19 -6.79 -16.43
N GLN A 35 -32.01 -5.61 -15.86
CA GLN A 35 -31.67 -4.38 -16.58
C GLN A 35 -30.33 -4.51 -17.30
N VAL A 36 -29.30 -5.04 -16.63
CA VAL A 36 -27.99 -5.29 -17.27
C VAL A 36 -28.12 -6.35 -18.36
N ARG A 37 -28.92 -7.40 -18.12
CA ARG A 37 -29.16 -8.45 -19.11
C ARG A 37 -29.87 -7.92 -20.36
N GLU A 38 -30.80 -6.99 -20.22
CA GLU A 38 -31.47 -6.32 -21.34
C GLU A 38 -30.45 -5.55 -22.19
N VAL A 39 -29.50 -4.84 -21.57
CA VAL A 39 -28.41 -4.18 -22.29
C VAL A 39 -27.53 -5.19 -23.03
N GLN A 40 -27.11 -6.28 -22.37
CA GLN A 40 -26.31 -7.34 -22.98
C GLN A 40 -27.00 -7.94 -24.22
N GLN A 41 -28.29 -8.26 -24.10
CA GLN A 41 -29.07 -8.82 -25.20
C GLN A 41 -29.28 -7.82 -26.33
N TRP A 42 -29.55 -6.55 -26.01
CA TRP A 42 -29.70 -5.50 -27.00
C TRP A 42 -28.42 -5.26 -27.81
N LEU A 43 -27.27 -5.22 -27.14
CA LEU A 43 -25.96 -5.09 -27.80
C LEU A 43 -25.70 -6.25 -28.77
N ASN A 44 -25.94 -7.49 -28.33
CA ASN A 44 -25.82 -8.69 -29.17
C ASN A 44 -26.75 -8.60 -30.40
N GLY A 45 -28.02 -8.29 -30.19
CA GLY A 45 -29.02 -8.25 -31.25
C GLY A 45 -28.75 -7.18 -32.30
N ARG A 46 -28.10 -6.08 -31.89
CA ARG A 46 -27.82 -4.95 -32.78
C ARG A 46 -26.49 -5.06 -33.54
N TYR A 47 -25.43 -5.52 -32.90
CA TYR A 47 -24.07 -5.35 -33.43
C TYR A 47 -23.38 -6.63 -33.89
N LEU A 48 -23.95 -7.83 -33.68
CA LEU A 48 -23.26 -9.08 -34.00
C LEU A 48 -22.91 -9.28 -35.48
N ASN A 49 -23.60 -8.60 -36.39
CA ASN A 49 -23.28 -8.59 -37.83
C ASN A 49 -22.01 -7.79 -38.17
N ARG A 50 -21.50 -6.95 -37.25
CA ARG A 50 -20.22 -6.24 -37.41
C ARG A 50 -19.08 -7.19 -37.20
N GLN A 51 -18.05 -7.20 -38.06
CA GLN A 51 -17.02 -8.21 -38.04
C GLN A 51 -16.33 -8.31 -36.66
N ASP A 52 -15.97 -7.17 -36.06
CA ASP A 52 -15.17 -7.11 -34.84
C ASP A 52 -15.99 -7.16 -33.54
N PHE A 53 -17.32 -7.16 -33.63
CA PHE A 53 -18.19 -7.32 -32.46
C PHE A 53 -18.29 -8.79 -32.03
N PHE A 54 -18.21 -9.05 -30.73
CA PHE A 54 -18.27 -10.40 -30.16
C PHE A 54 -19.59 -10.62 -29.41
N VAL A 55 -19.93 -11.88 -29.11
CA VAL A 55 -21.12 -12.20 -28.31
C VAL A 55 -20.83 -11.88 -26.85
N VAL A 56 -21.61 -10.98 -26.27
CA VAL A 56 -21.56 -10.63 -24.85
C VAL A 56 -22.36 -11.67 -24.05
N ALA A 57 -21.83 -12.11 -22.91
CA ALA A 57 -22.57 -12.90 -21.92
C ALA A 57 -23.93 -12.21 -21.59
N CYS A 58 -24.97 -12.99 -21.32
CA CYS A 58 -26.32 -12.48 -21.01
C CYS A 58 -26.76 -12.90 -19.60
N ASP A 59 -25.85 -12.70 -18.65
CA ASP A 59 -25.94 -13.14 -17.26
C ASP A 59 -26.44 -12.04 -16.30
N GLY A 60 -26.59 -10.81 -16.77
CA GLY A 60 -26.97 -9.67 -15.94
C GLY A 60 -25.84 -9.10 -15.08
N HIS A 61 -24.59 -9.50 -15.31
CA HIS A 61 -23.41 -8.95 -14.64
C HIS A 61 -22.71 -7.91 -15.52
N VAL A 62 -22.22 -6.84 -14.87
CA VAL A 62 -21.38 -5.87 -15.58
C VAL A 62 -19.96 -6.41 -15.58
N SER A 63 -19.52 -6.89 -16.74
CA SER A 63 -18.16 -7.36 -17.00
C SER A 63 -17.36 -6.35 -17.82
N ARG A 64 -16.05 -6.53 -17.86
CA ARG A 64 -15.17 -5.78 -18.78
C ARG A 64 -15.62 -5.91 -20.23
N ASP A 65 -16.03 -7.10 -20.62
CA ASP A 65 -16.54 -7.39 -21.96
C ASP A 65 -17.81 -6.60 -22.29
N LEU A 66 -18.75 -6.48 -21.33
CA LEU A 66 -19.92 -5.62 -21.50
C LEU A 66 -19.53 -4.15 -21.66
N ALA A 67 -18.60 -3.65 -20.84
CA ALA A 67 -18.13 -2.27 -20.94
C ALA A 67 -17.46 -2.00 -22.31
N ARG A 68 -16.60 -2.90 -22.77
CA ARG A 68 -15.96 -2.83 -24.09
C ARG A 68 -16.98 -2.90 -25.22
N ALA A 69 -17.97 -3.78 -25.12
CA ALA A 69 -19.04 -3.91 -26.11
C ALA A 69 -19.88 -2.62 -26.21
N LEU A 70 -20.13 -1.95 -25.09
CA LEU A 70 -20.83 -0.66 -25.09
C LEU A 70 -20.02 0.43 -25.82
N VAL A 71 -18.69 0.48 -25.61
CA VAL A 71 -17.81 1.39 -26.35
C VAL A 71 -17.78 1.05 -27.84
N LEU A 72 -17.68 -0.24 -28.20
CA LEU A 72 -17.75 -0.69 -29.60
C LEU A 72 -19.07 -0.28 -30.27
N GLY A 73 -20.21 -0.51 -29.61
CA GLY A 73 -21.52 -0.08 -30.10
C GLY A 73 -21.57 1.43 -30.34
N THR A 74 -21.03 2.21 -29.39
CA THR A 74 -20.90 3.67 -29.53
C THR A 74 -20.02 4.05 -30.73
N GLN A 75 -18.85 3.44 -30.90
CA GLN A 75 -17.95 3.69 -32.03
C GLN A 75 -18.63 3.40 -33.39
N TYR A 76 -19.42 2.32 -33.47
CA TYR A 76 -20.14 1.99 -34.69
C TYR A 76 -21.24 2.99 -35.03
N GLU A 77 -22.01 3.48 -34.05
CA GLU A 77 -23.00 4.53 -34.30
C GLU A 77 -22.34 5.87 -34.67
N LEU A 78 -21.15 6.15 -34.15
CA LEU A 78 -20.32 7.28 -34.55
C LEU A 78 -19.71 7.12 -35.97
N GLY A 79 -20.00 6.02 -36.68
CA GLY A 79 -19.60 5.79 -38.06
C GLY A 79 -18.23 5.11 -38.24
N MET A 80 -17.60 4.62 -37.16
CA MET A 80 -16.34 3.88 -37.30
C MET A 80 -16.58 2.52 -37.96
N ALA A 81 -15.76 2.15 -38.93
CA ALA A 81 -15.81 0.82 -39.55
C ALA A 81 -15.17 -0.26 -38.66
N ASP A 82 -15.44 -1.52 -38.98
CA ASP A 82 -14.61 -2.65 -38.52
C ASP A 82 -13.14 -2.39 -38.93
N GLY A 83 -12.19 -2.80 -38.09
CA GLY A 83 -10.76 -2.49 -38.14
C GLY A 83 -10.40 -1.15 -37.50
N THR A 84 -11.35 -0.22 -37.36
CA THR A 84 -11.16 1.08 -36.71
C THR A 84 -11.80 1.12 -35.32
N ALA A 85 -13.02 0.61 -35.17
CA ALA A 85 -13.65 0.42 -33.87
C ALA A 85 -12.88 -0.67 -33.09
N ASN A 86 -12.45 -0.34 -31.88
CA ASN A 86 -11.55 -1.20 -31.09
C ASN A 86 -12.01 -1.39 -29.63
N GLY A 87 -13.08 -0.70 -29.22
CA GLY A 87 -13.62 -0.72 -27.86
C GLY A 87 -12.85 0.17 -26.88
N ASN A 88 -11.92 1.00 -27.36
CA ASN A 88 -11.19 1.97 -26.54
C ASN A 88 -11.82 3.37 -26.67
N PHE A 89 -11.91 4.10 -25.56
CA PHE A 89 -12.41 5.46 -25.52
C PHE A 89 -11.35 6.51 -25.93
N GLY A 90 -10.69 6.29 -27.07
CA GLY A 90 -9.58 7.13 -27.54
C GLY A 90 -10.01 8.46 -28.19
N PRO A 91 -9.03 9.26 -28.67
CA PRO A 91 -9.29 10.60 -29.21
C PRO A 91 -10.33 10.67 -30.34
N GLY A 92 -10.36 9.67 -31.23
CA GLY A 92 -11.38 9.59 -32.29
C GLY A 92 -12.80 9.42 -31.75
N THR A 93 -12.97 8.51 -30.77
CA THR A 93 -14.27 8.30 -30.10
C THR A 93 -14.69 9.57 -29.37
N GLN A 94 -13.76 10.20 -28.64
CA GLN A 94 -14.01 11.42 -27.90
C GLN A 94 -14.43 12.58 -28.81
N SER A 95 -13.70 12.79 -29.92
CA SER A 95 -13.97 13.87 -30.87
C SER A 95 -15.34 13.71 -31.53
N ALA A 96 -15.68 12.51 -32.01
CA ALA A 96 -16.96 12.25 -32.66
C ALA A 96 -18.15 12.33 -31.68
N LEU A 97 -17.97 11.87 -30.43
CA LEU A 97 -19.03 11.87 -29.43
C LEU A 97 -19.47 13.29 -29.01
N LYS A 98 -18.58 14.29 -29.08
CA LYS A 98 -18.91 15.70 -28.77
C LYS A 98 -20.04 16.26 -29.66
N ALA A 99 -20.24 15.71 -30.86
CA ALA A 99 -21.30 16.14 -31.78
C ALA A 99 -22.67 15.48 -31.51
N HIS A 100 -22.76 14.58 -30.53
CA HIS A 100 -23.95 13.74 -30.30
C HIS A 100 -24.47 13.80 -28.85
N PRO A 101 -24.78 14.99 -28.30
CA PRO A 101 -25.44 15.08 -27.00
C PRO A 101 -26.87 14.53 -27.07
N VAL A 102 -27.37 14.02 -25.95
CA VAL A 102 -28.78 13.61 -25.80
C VAL A 102 -29.47 14.41 -24.70
N ARG A 103 -30.72 14.83 -24.92
CA ARG A 103 -31.49 15.67 -24.01
C ARG A 103 -32.96 15.28 -24.01
N GLN A 104 -33.71 15.85 -23.07
CA GLN A 104 -35.13 15.55 -22.92
C GLN A 104 -35.91 15.77 -24.22
N GLY A 105 -36.65 14.75 -24.64
CA GLY A 105 -37.40 14.72 -25.89
C GLY A 105 -36.69 13.97 -27.03
N ASP A 106 -35.37 13.76 -26.93
CA ASP A 106 -34.62 13.00 -27.93
C ASP A 106 -35.03 11.52 -27.93
N LYS A 107 -34.88 10.89 -29.10
CA LYS A 107 -35.17 9.49 -29.30
C LYS A 107 -34.10 8.78 -30.14
N GLY A 108 -34.06 7.45 -30.05
CA GLY A 108 -33.29 6.58 -30.92
C GLY A 108 -32.00 6.05 -30.29
N VAL A 109 -31.08 5.59 -31.14
CA VAL A 109 -29.95 4.75 -30.71
C VAL A 109 -28.97 5.44 -29.78
N TYR A 110 -28.74 6.75 -29.92
CA TYR A 110 -27.89 7.49 -29.00
C TYR A 110 -28.47 7.53 -27.58
N VAL A 111 -29.80 7.59 -27.45
CA VAL A 111 -30.47 7.49 -26.15
C VAL A 111 -30.38 6.05 -25.59
N GLN A 112 -30.44 5.04 -26.45
CA GLN A 112 -30.24 3.64 -26.04
C GLN A 112 -28.83 3.40 -25.53
N LEU A 113 -27.80 3.87 -26.24
CA LEU A 113 -26.40 3.79 -25.80
C LEU A 113 -26.19 4.54 -24.49
N PHE A 114 -26.77 5.74 -24.36
CA PHE A 114 -26.65 6.54 -23.14
C PHE A 114 -27.34 5.89 -21.93
N SER A 115 -28.59 5.43 -22.10
CA SER A 115 -29.32 4.73 -21.03
C SER A 115 -28.69 3.38 -20.69
N ALA A 116 -28.13 2.66 -21.66
CA ALA A 116 -27.29 1.49 -21.43
C ALA A 116 -26.07 1.83 -20.56
N GLY A 117 -25.37 2.94 -20.83
CA GLY A 117 -24.28 3.44 -20.00
C GLY A 117 -24.71 3.72 -18.56
N MET A 118 -25.89 4.33 -18.38
CA MET A 118 -26.48 4.56 -17.05
C MET A 118 -26.76 3.24 -16.31
N VAL A 119 -27.33 2.24 -17.00
CA VAL A 119 -27.57 0.89 -16.44
C VAL A 119 -26.25 0.21 -16.04
N VAL A 120 -25.25 0.22 -16.93
CA VAL A 120 -23.91 -0.35 -16.70
C VAL A 120 -23.22 0.30 -15.49
N ASN A 121 -23.45 1.59 -15.27
CA ASN A 121 -22.97 2.32 -14.09
C ASN A 121 -23.89 2.19 -12.86
N ARG A 122 -24.82 1.22 -12.86
CA ARG A 122 -25.77 0.92 -11.77
C ARG A 122 -26.64 2.10 -11.36
N ARG A 123 -27.04 2.94 -12.32
CA ARG A 123 -28.04 3.99 -12.07
C ARG A 123 -29.45 3.39 -12.17
N PRO A 124 -30.44 3.92 -11.43
CA PRO A 124 -31.77 3.34 -11.33
C PRO A 124 -32.64 3.69 -12.55
N VAL A 125 -32.21 3.26 -13.74
CA VAL A 125 -32.92 3.45 -15.02
C VAL A 125 -33.05 2.13 -15.75
N ALA A 126 -33.91 2.08 -16.76
CA ALA A 126 -33.98 0.97 -17.71
C ALA A 126 -33.33 1.37 -19.04
N LEU A 127 -33.00 0.37 -19.86
CA LEU A 127 -32.65 0.61 -21.26
C LEU A 127 -33.87 1.23 -21.96
N THR A 128 -33.68 2.38 -22.59
CA THR A 128 -34.76 3.12 -23.27
C THR A 128 -34.22 3.83 -24.50
N ASP A 129 -35.07 3.98 -25.51
CA ASP A 129 -34.77 4.79 -26.69
C ASP A 129 -35.31 6.22 -26.58
N THR A 130 -35.95 6.57 -25.46
CA THR A 130 -36.59 7.87 -25.26
C THR A 130 -36.02 8.56 -24.03
N PHE A 131 -35.54 9.79 -24.22
CA PHE A 131 -34.97 10.59 -23.14
C PHE A 131 -36.09 11.39 -22.48
N ASP A 132 -36.76 10.78 -21.51
CA ASP A 132 -37.86 11.40 -20.78
C ASP A 132 -37.36 12.21 -19.56
N SER A 133 -38.31 12.78 -18.80
CA SER A 133 -38.01 13.53 -17.59
C SER A 133 -37.45 12.66 -16.46
N TYR A 134 -37.73 11.36 -16.46
CA TYR A 134 -37.20 10.40 -15.48
C TYR A 134 -35.72 10.14 -15.72
N LEU A 135 -35.33 9.89 -16.98
CA LEU A 135 -33.93 9.76 -17.36
C LEU A 135 -33.17 11.06 -17.08
N ALA A 136 -33.73 12.22 -17.42
CA ALA A 136 -33.11 13.52 -17.10
C ALA A 136 -32.85 13.71 -15.59
N ALA A 137 -33.77 13.26 -14.72
CA ALA A 137 -33.60 13.32 -13.27
C ALA A 137 -32.52 12.36 -12.76
N ALA A 138 -32.46 11.15 -13.31
CA ALA A 138 -31.40 10.18 -13.01
C ALA A 138 -30.02 10.71 -13.47
N VAL A 139 -29.96 11.38 -14.63
CA VAL A 139 -28.74 12.02 -15.14
C VAL A 139 -28.25 13.12 -14.21
N ARG A 140 -29.13 14.02 -13.73
CA ARG A 140 -28.74 15.04 -12.72
C ARG A 140 -28.14 14.41 -11.46
N SER A 141 -28.75 13.32 -11.01
CA SER A 141 -28.27 12.58 -9.83
C SER A 141 -26.89 11.95 -10.08
N PHE A 142 -26.67 11.39 -11.28
CA PHE A 142 -25.36 10.85 -11.67
C PHE A 142 -24.32 11.96 -11.80
N GLN A 143 -24.62 13.05 -12.50
CA GLN A 143 -23.73 14.20 -12.68
C GLN A 143 -23.28 14.77 -11.32
N THR A 144 -24.22 14.98 -10.40
CA THR A 144 -23.88 15.41 -9.04
C THR A 144 -22.99 14.39 -8.33
N PHE A 145 -23.27 13.10 -8.48
CA PHE A 145 -22.48 12.03 -7.88
C PHE A 145 -21.04 11.96 -8.40
N VAL A 146 -20.79 12.26 -9.68
CA VAL A 146 -19.43 12.30 -10.29
C VAL A 146 -18.85 13.72 -10.36
N ALA A 147 -19.44 14.67 -9.61
CA ALA A 147 -19.03 16.07 -9.54
C ALA A 147 -18.99 16.83 -10.89
N LEU A 148 -19.91 16.51 -11.79
CA LEU A 148 -20.20 17.27 -13.00
C LEU A 148 -21.36 18.28 -12.76
N PRO A 149 -21.48 19.34 -13.59
CA PRO A 149 -22.66 20.19 -13.60
C PRO A 149 -23.94 19.37 -13.82
N ALA A 150 -24.95 19.55 -12.97
CA ALA A 150 -26.19 18.79 -13.01
C ALA A 150 -27.19 19.33 -14.05
N THR A 151 -26.82 19.29 -15.33
CA THR A 151 -27.63 19.77 -16.46
C THR A 151 -28.86 18.89 -16.71
N GLY A 152 -28.77 17.59 -16.44
CA GLY A 152 -29.77 16.59 -16.81
C GLY A 152 -29.72 16.18 -18.27
N GLU A 153 -28.70 16.62 -19.00
CA GLU A 153 -28.44 16.25 -20.39
C GLU A 153 -27.27 15.26 -20.45
N GLY A 154 -27.31 14.34 -21.41
CA GLY A 154 -26.18 13.48 -21.76
C GLY A 154 -25.20 14.22 -22.66
N ASP A 155 -24.53 15.24 -22.09
CA ASP A 155 -23.42 15.93 -22.74
C ASP A 155 -22.15 15.05 -22.81
N PHE A 156 -21.11 15.54 -23.50
CA PHE A 156 -19.86 14.80 -23.66
C PHE A 156 -19.25 14.35 -22.33
N ALA A 157 -19.20 15.23 -21.32
CA ALA A 157 -18.59 14.92 -20.04
C ALA A 157 -19.36 13.81 -19.30
N THR A 158 -20.69 13.86 -19.36
CA THR A 158 -21.57 12.84 -18.80
C THR A 158 -21.40 11.51 -19.53
N PHE A 159 -21.40 11.52 -20.86
CA PHE A 159 -21.23 10.33 -21.68
C PHE A 159 -19.85 9.69 -21.46
N ALA A 160 -18.79 10.50 -21.42
CA ALA A 160 -17.44 10.04 -21.14
C ALA A 160 -17.34 9.36 -19.77
N SER A 161 -17.96 9.94 -18.74
CA SER A 161 -17.98 9.37 -17.37
C SER A 161 -18.75 8.05 -17.27
N LEU A 162 -19.62 7.74 -18.24
CA LEU A 162 -20.30 6.45 -18.32
C LEU A 162 -19.48 5.39 -19.08
N LEU A 163 -18.68 5.80 -20.06
CA LEU A 163 -17.96 4.90 -20.99
C LEU A 163 -16.51 4.63 -20.60
N ALA A 164 -15.86 5.54 -19.87
CA ALA A 164 -14.47 5.41 -19.46
C ALA A 164 -14.32 5.74 -17.97
N SER A 165 -13.46 5.01 -17.28
CA SER A 165 -13.20 5.24 -15.85
C SER A 165 -12.72 6.68 -15.59
N TYR A 166 -11.78 7.17 -16.40
CA TYR A 166 -11.24 8.53 -16.30
C TYR A 166 -12.19 9.64 -16.80
N GLY A 167 -13.31 9.30 -17.44
CA GLY A 167 -14.28 10.26 -17.96
C GLY A 167 -13.71 11.25 -18.99
N ASP A 168 -14.10 12.52 -18.88
CA ASP A 168 -13.57 13.61 -19.70
C ASP A 168 -12.27 14.15 -19.12
N GLN A 169 -11.14 13.82 -19.75
CA GLN A 169 -9.81 14.24 -19.29
C GLN A 169 -9.54 15.73 -19.44
N SER A 170 -10.44 16.50 -20.08
CA SER A 170 -10.34 17.97 -20.13
C SER A 170 -10.93 18.66 -18.90
N ARG A 171 -11.69 17.95 -18.05
CA ARG A 171 -12.28 18.49 -16.82
C ARG A 171 -11.21 19.10 -15.90
N GLN A 172 -11.58 20.14 -15.16
CA GLN A 172 -10.70 20.73 -14.15
C GLN A 172 -10.81 19.94 -12.84
N GLY A 173 -9.67 19.52 -12.29
CA GLY A 173 -9.60 18.92 -10.96
C GLY A 173 -9.56 19.97 -9.85
N LYS A 174 -9.98 19.58 -8.64
CA LYS A 174 -9.80 20.37 -7.42
C LYS A 174 -8.72 19.79 -6.51
N ALA A 175 -8.25 18.59 -6.84
CA ALA A 175 -7.24 17.86 -6.12
C ALA A 175 -6.17 17.35 -7.09
N CYS A 176 -5.01 16.99 -6.57
CA CYS A 176 -3.99 16.25 -7.31
C CYS A 176 -3.12 15.47 -6.33
N ASP A 177 -2.36 14.49 -6.79
CA ASP A 177 -1.19 13.98 -6.08
C ASP A 177 0.09 14.12 -6.91
N THR A 178 1.23 14.07 -6.24
CA THR A 178 2.53 14.18 -6.91
C THR A 178 3.63 13.59 -6.06
N ILE A 179 4.66 13.05 -6.70
CA ILE A 179 5.92 12.65 -6.06
C ILE A 179 6.92 13.81 -5.92
N ALA A 180 6.63 14.98 -6.48
CA ALA A 180 7.52 16.14 -6.41
C ALA A 180 7.29 16.96 -5.14
N LYS A 181 8.37 17.55 -4.61
CA LYS A 181 8.26 18.51 -3.51
C LYS A 181 7.49 19.75 -3.96
N VAL A 182 6.50 20.19 -3.22
CA VAL A 182 5.81 21.45 -3.50
C VAL A 182 6.55 22.61 -2.81
N THR A 183 7.29 23.37 -3.61
CA THR A 183 7.92 24.64 -3.21
C THR A 183 6.89 25.78 -3.19
N PRO A 184 7.20 26.98 -2.65
CA PRO A 184 6.29 28.13 -2.75
C PRO A 184 5.86 28.47 -4.19
N ALA A 185 6.77 28.40 -5.16
CA ALA A 185 6.45 28.62 -6.57
C ALA A 185 5.49 27.56 -7.13
N ARG A 186 5.74 26.28 -6.83
CA ARG A 186 4.83 25.17 -7.20
C ARG A 186 3.47 25.28 -6.51
N ALA A 187 3.44 25.71 -5.25
CA ALA A 187 2.19 25.97 -4.52
C ALA A 187 1.35 27.07 -5.19
N ALA A 188 1.99 28.16 -5.63
CA ALA A 188 1.32 29.21 -6.40
C ALA A 188 0.78 28.69 -7.74
N THR A 189 1.55 27.86 -8.46
CA THR A 189 1.09 27.17 -9.68
C THR A 189 -0.16 26.33 -9.41
N LEU A 190 -0.14 25.50 -8.36
CA LEU A 190 -1.29 24.66 -7.98
C LEU A 190 -2.53 25.49 -7.69
N LYS A 191 -2.39 26.58 -6.91
CA LYS A 191 -3.51 27.50 -6.63
C LYS A 191 -4.05 28.16 -7.89
N ALA A 192 -3.18 28.61 -8.79
CA ALA A 192 -3.57 29.22 -10.06
C ALA A 192 -4.32 28.22 -10.98
N ALA A 193 -3.99 26.92 -10.87
CA ALA A 193 -4.68 25.84 -11.57
C ALA A 193 -6.02 25.42 -10.92
N GLY A 194 -6.43 26.06 -9.81
CA GLY A 194 -7.67 25.74 -9.10
C GLY A 194 -7.56 24.58 -8.10
N ILE A 195 -6.35 24.07 -7.86
CA ILE A 195 -6.10 22.99 -6.91
C ILE A 195 -6.21 23.50 -5.48
N THR A 196 -6.86 22.70 -4.63
CA THR A 196 -7.04 22.97 -3.19
C THR A 196 -6.46 21.85 -2.34
N TYR A 197 -6.63 20.60 -2.76
CA TYR A 197 -6.18 19.42 -2.02
C TYR A 197 -5.02 18.77 -2.76
N VAL A 198 -3.94 18.43 -2.05
CA VAL A 198 -2.74 17.86 -2.65
C VAL A 198 -2.34 16.60 -1.89
N GLY A 199 -2.27 15.48 -2.59
CA GLY A 199 -1.82 14.19 -2.09
C GLY A 199 -0.30 14.16 -2.02
N ARG A 200 0.25 13.81 -0.86
CA ARG A 200 1.71 13.63 -0.67
C ARG A 200 1.99 12.39 0.16
N TYR A 201 3.13 11.75 -0.13
CA TYR A 201 3.49 10.48 0.46
C TYR A 201 4.14 10.65 1.84
N LEU A 202 3.78 9.79 2.79
CA LEU A 202 4.35 9.83 4.14
C LEU A 202 5.80 9.32 4.17
N THR A 203 6.12 8.33 3.34
CA THR A 203 7.40 7.61 3.36
C THR A 203 8.00 7.49 1.96
N ASN A 204 9.31 7.24 1.90
CA ASN A 204 10.08 7.06 0.67
C ASN A 204 10.43 5.58 0.49
N PRO A 205 10.02 4.91 -0.61
CA PRO A 205 10.48 3.57 -0.93
C PRO A 205 11.94 3.55 -1.39
N SER A 206 12.48 4.70 -1.80
CA SER A 206 13.88 4.86 -2.20
C SER A 206 14.32 6.31 -2.02
N ALA A 207 15.42 6.52 -1.29
CA ALA A 207 16.02 7.84 -1.10
C ALA A 207 16.82 8.33 -2.32
N THR A 208 17.08 7.47 -3.31
CA THR A 208 17.91 7.81 -4.49
C THR A 208 17.09 7.97 -5.76
N SER A 209 16.17 7.06 -6.05
CA SER A 209 15.33 7.11 -7.25
C SER A 209 14.08 7.96 -7.08
N LEU A 210 13.62 8.15 -5.83
CA LEU A 210 12.41 8.88 -5.49
C LEU A 210 12.65 9.88 -4.33
N PRO A 211 13.68 10.74 -4.42
CA PRO A 211 14.15 11.55 -3.28
C PRO A 211 13.08 12.51 -2.74
N GLU A 212 12.20 13.01 -3.60
CA GLU A 212 11.13 13.95 -3.24
C GLU A 212 9.77 13.30 -2.96
N LYS A 213 9.63 11.97 -3.12
CA LYS A 213 8.31 11.31 -3.04
C LYS A 213 7.66 11.53 -1.69
N ALA A 214 8.38 11.37 -0.59
CA ALA A 214 7.92 11.67 0.75
C ALA A 214 7.83 13.19 0.98
N ILE A 215 6.90 13.59 1.85
CA ILE A 215 6.79 14.98 2.34
C ILE A 215 8.15 15.46 2.86
N GLN A 216 8.53 16.66 2.44
CA GLN A 216 9.82 17.25 2.74
C GLN A 216 9.74 18.25 3.92
N PRO A 217 10.83 18.49 4.65
CA PRO A 217 10.87 19.52 5.67
C PRO A 217 10.43 20.90 5.14
N GLY A 218 9.51 21.55 5.85
CA GLY A 218 8.96 22.85 5.45
C GLY A 218 7.76 22.78 4.49
N GLU A 219 7.51 21.64 3.86
CA GLU A 219 6.53 21.51 2.78
C GLU A 219 5.09 21.74 3.26
N LEU A 220 4.68 21.12 4.38
CA LEU A 220 3.32 21.29 4.91
C LEU A 220 3.07 22.73 5.42
N GLN A 221 4.11 23.45 5.86
CA GLN A 221 3.99 24.88 6.17
C GLN A 221 3.72 25.70 4.91
N VAL A 222 4.40 25.39 3.80
CA VAL A 222 4.14 26.01 2.49
C VAL A 222 2.68 25.82 2.09
N PHE A 223 2.12 24.62 2.29
CA PHE A 223 0.71 24.35 1.97
C PHE A 223 -0.22 25.27 2.76
N ALA A 224 -0.05 25.30 4.09
CA ALA A 224 -0.88 26.12 4.97
C ALA A 224 -0.79 27.62 4.61
N GLN A 225 0.41 28.13 4.29
CA GLN A 225 0.65 29.52 3.91
C GLN A 225 -0.01 29.92 2.58
N HIS A 226 -0.14 28.97 1.64
CA HIS A 226 -0.75 29.21 0.32
C HIS A 226 -2.22 28.81 0.25
N GLY A 227 -2.83 28.41 1.38
CA GLY A 227 -4.22 27.94 1.43
C GLY A 227 -4.44 26.66 0.61
N LEU A 228 -3.43 25.79 0.56
CA LEU A 228 -3.53 24.40 0.12
C LEU A 228 -3.75 23.49 1.34
N ARG A 229 -4.25 22.28 1.09
CA ARG A 229 -4.53 21.28 2.11
C ARG A 229 -3.92 19.95 1.65
N CYS A 230 -3.36 19.18 2.58
CA CYS A 230 -2.66 17.94 2.28
C CYS A 230 -3.47 16.72 2.72
N PHE A 231 -3.66 15.73 1.84
CA PHE A 231 -4.10 14.40 2.25
C PHE A 231 -2.91 13.42 2.18
N PRO A 232 -2.56 12.73 3.28
CA PRO A 232 -1.42 11.83 3.31
C PRO A 232 -1.69 10.51 2.60
N ILE A 233 -0.70 10.04 1.83
CA ILE A 233 -0.68 8.75 1.14
C ILE A 233 0.39 7.87 1.77
N TYR A 234 0.08 6.61 2.06
CA TYR A 234 1.07 5.60 2.44
C TYR A 234 1.23 4.59 1.30
N GLN A 235 2.43 4.54 0.71
CA GLN A 235 2.79 3.62 -0.36
C GLN A 235 4.28 3.27 -0.28
N THR A 236 4.58 1.98 -0.21
CA THR A 236 5.94 1.43 -0.28
C THR A 236 6.16 0.74 -1.62
N VAL A 237 6.40 -0.57 -1.65
CA VAL A 237 6.29 -1.43 -2.85
C VAL A 237 4.94 -2.10 -2.75
N ASN A 238 3.99 -1.69 -3.59
CA ASN A 238 2.55 -1.98 -3.47
C ASN A 238 1.96 -2.31 -4.86
N ASN A 239 2.73 -3.00 -5.71
CA ASN A 239 2.46 -3.17 -7.13
C ASN A 239 2.27 -4.65 -7.55
N ASP A 240 2.27 -5.58 -6.60
CA ASP A 240 1.94 -6.99 -6.80
C ASP A 240 1.14 -7.56 -5.63
N ALA A 241 0.32 -8.60 -5.86
CA ALA A 241 -0.48 -9.23 -4.81
C ALA A 241 0.38 -9.76 -3.64
N SER A 242 1.61 -10.20 -3.92
CA SER A 242 2.57 -10.69 -2.91
C SER A 242 3.07 -9.61 -1.94
N ASP A 243 2.89 -8.32 -2.27
CA ASP A 243 3.19 -7.22 -1.35
C ASP A 243 2.16 -7.10 -0.21
N PHE A 244 1.01 -7.77 -0.33
CA PHE A 244 -0.12 -7.62 0.57
C PHE A 244 -0.41 -8.91 1.34
N ASP A 245 -0.28 -8.80 2.66
CA ASP A 245 -0.81 -9.76 3.60
C ASP A 245 -1.19 -9.06 4.92
N TYR A 246 -1.71 -9.82 5.86
CA TYR A 246 -2.10 -9.32 7.18
C TYR A 246 -0.94 -8.69 7.98
N VAL A 247 0.25 -9.28 7.94
CA VAL A 247 1.44 -8.77 8.65
C VAL A 247 1.94 -7.46 8.02
N ALA A 248 1.98 -7.41 6.69
CA ALA A 248 2.29 -6.22 5.90
C ALA A 248 1.35 -5.08 6.29
N GLY A 249 0.06 -5.39 6.46
CA GLY A 249 -0.96 -4.44 6.88
C GLY A 249 -0.74 -3.90 8.29
N ARG A 250 -0.35 -4.77 9.23
CA ARG A 250 0.01 -4.38 10.60
C ARG A 250 1.20 -3.42 10.60
N THR A 251 2.25 -3.77 9.84
CA THR A 251 3.45 -2.94 9.69
C THR A 251 3.11 -1.59 9.07
N ALA A 252 2.37 -1.58 7.94
CA ALA A 252 1.94 -0.38 7.24
C ALA A 252 1.14 0.56 8.15
N GLY A 253 0.21 0.01 8.95
CA GLY A 253 -0.59 0.79 9.88
C GLY A 253 0.27 1.50 10.94
N TYR A 254 1.20 0.80 11.58
CA TYR A 254 2.09 1.42 12.57
C TYR A 254 3.05 2.44 11.94
N ALA A 255 3.66 2.09 10.80
CA ALA A 255 4.56 2.96 10.07
C ALA A 255 3.87 4.26 9.62
N ALA A 256 2.65 4.15 9.08
CA ALA A 256 1.86 5.31 8.67
C ALA A 256 1.49 6.22 9.85
N VAL A 257 1.14 5.64 11.02
CA VAL A 257 0.89 6.42 12.25
C VAL A 257 2.14 7.19 12.67
N ASN A 258 3.28 6.51 12.75
CA ASN A 258 4.53 7.13 13.14
C ASN A 258 4.93 8.26 12.17
N ALA A 259 4.92 7.98 10.87
CA ALA A 259 5.27 8.96 9.84
C ALA A 259 4.31 10.15 9.81
N ALA A 260 3.00 9.93 9.96
CA ALA A 260 2.02 11.03 9.98
C ALA A 260 2.21 11.94 11.20
N LEU A 261 2.53 11.38 12.36
CA LEU A 261 2.87 12.16 13.56
C LEU A 261 4.18 12.94 13.37
N ASP A 262 5.18 12.32 12.76
CA ASP A 262 6.48 12.94 12.52
C ASP A 262 6.39 14.13 11.55
N HIS A 263 5.56 14.04 10.52
CA HIS A 263 5.24 15.16 9.63
C HIS A 263 4.35 16.24 10.28
N GLY A 264 3.70 15.93 11.41
CA GLY A 264 2.84 16.85 12.14
C GLY A 264 1.37 16.83 11.73
N PHE A 265 0.88 15.76 11.09
CA PHE A 265 -0.56 15.61 10.85
C PHE A 265 -1.33 15.49 12.17
N LYS A 266 -2.42 16.26 12.27
CA LYS A 266 -3.32 16.24 13.43
C LYS A 266 -4.20 14.98 13.42
N LYS A 267 -4.62 14.56 14.61
CA LYS A 267 -5.55 13.44 14.79
C LYS A 267 -6.84 13.66 13.97
N GLY A 268 -7.42 12.57 13.47
CA GLY A 268 -8.59 12.58 12.59
C GLY A 268 -8.27 12.84 11.12
N THR A 269 -7.01 13.07 10.75
CA THR A 269 -6.62 13.10 9.33
C THR A 269 -6.78 11.69 8.73
N ARG A 270 -7.28 11.59 7.50
CA ARG A 270 -7.38 10.33 6.76
C ARG A 270 -6.09 10.03 6.01
N ILE A 271 -5.55 8.83 6.17
CA ILE A 271 -4.40 8.33 5.42
C ILE A 271 -4.89 7.36 4.35
N PHE A 272 -4.54 7.59 3.09
CA PHE A 272 -4.87 6.68 1.99
C PHE A 272 -3.77 5.64 1.80
N PHE A 273 -4.09 4.37 2.05
CA PHE A 273 -3.18 3.24 1.84
C PHE A 273 -3.33 2.72 0.41
N ALA A 274 -2.22 2.67 -0.33
CA ALA A 274 -2.24 2.40 -1.75
C ALA A 274 -2.23 0.90 -2.09
N VAL A 275 -3.08 0.49 -3.03
CA VAL A 275 -3.05 -0.78 -3.74
C VAL A 275 -2.89 -0.45 -5.23
N ASP A 276 -1.65 -0.41 -5.69
CA ASP A 276 -1.25 0.22 -6.95
C ASP A 276 -0.98 -0.80 -8.05
N PHE A 277 -1.93 -1.71 -8.23
CA PHE A 277 -1.94 -2.70 -9.31
C PHE A 277 -3.38 -3.15 -9.62
N ASP A 278 -3.56 -3.87 -10.73
CA ASP A 278 -4.85 -4.38 -11.17
C ASP A 278 -5.27 -5.65 -10.43
N ALA A 279 -5.58 -5.52 -9.14
CA ALA A 279 -5.97 -6.65 -8.30
C ALA A 279 -7.32 -7.26 -8.76
N ILE A 280 -7.30 -8.57 -9.06
CA ILE A 280 -8.53 -9.32 -9.37
C ILE A 280 -9.27 -9.75 -8.08
N ASP A 281 -10.52 -10.19 -8.20
CA ASP A 281 -11.37 -10.55 -7.04
C ASP A 281 -10.71 -11.59 -6.10
N ALA A 282 -9.98 -12.56 -6.66
CA ALA A 282 -9.26 -13.58 -5.90
C ALA A 282 -8.11 -12.98 -5.06
N GLU A 283 -7.30 -12.10 -5.67
CA GLU A 283 -6.17 -11.42 -5.00
C GLU A 283 -6.68 -10.41 -3.97
N ILE A 284 -7.76 -9.68 -4.27
CA ILE A 284 -8.39 -8.79 -3.30
C ILE A 284 -8.78 -9.59 -2.06
N THR A 285 -9.48 -10.71 -2.25
CA THR A 285 -9.96 -11.56 -1.14
C THR A 285 -8.82 -12.18 -0.35
N ALA A 286 -7.79 -12.70 -1.02
CA ALA A 286 -6.70 -13.45 -0.40
C ALA A 286 -5.62 -12.56 0.22
N ASN A 287 -5.39 -11.36 -0.30
CA ASN A 287 -4.22 -10.53 0.02
C ASN A 287 -4.61 -9.13 0.52
N VAL A 288 -5.32 -8.36 -0.30
CA VAL A 288 -5.65 -6.94 0.01
C VAL A 288 -6.56 -6.84 1.23
N LEU A 289 -7.57 -7.71 1.29
CA LEU A 289 -8.52 -7.73 2.38
C LEU A 289 -7.85 -8.01 3.75
N PRO A 290 -7.07 -9.09 3.91
CA PRO A 290 -6.24 -9.30 5.11
C PRO A 290 -5.30 -8.14 5.44
N HIS A 291 -4.69 -7.50 4.44
CA HIS A 291 -3.84 -6.33 4.64
C HIS A 291 -4.59 -5.16 5.30
N PHE A 292 -5.76 -4.81 4.78
CA PHE A 292 -6.58 -3.73 5.37
C PHE A 292 -7.13 -4.09 6.77
N LYS A 293 -7.38 -5.37 7.05
CA LYS A 293 -7.65 -5.82 8.42
C LYS A 293 -6.45 -5.54 9.34
N GLY A 294 -5.23 -5.86 8.90
CA GLY A 294 -4.00 -5.56 9.64
C GLY A 294 -3.83 -4.07 9.93
N ILE A 295 -4.05 -3.20 8.93
CA ILE A 295 -4.00 -1.73 9.08
C ILE A 295 -4.99 -1.27 10.17
N LYS A 296 -6.24 -1.76 10.10
CA LYS A 296 -7.30 -1.39 11.05
C LYS A 296 -6.94 -1.73 12.49
N GLU A 297 -6.37 -2.91 12.72
CA GLU A 297 -5.95 -3.33 14.05
C GLU A 297 -4.72 -2.52 14.53
N ALA A 298 -3.76 -2.19 13.66
CA ALA A 298 -2.60 -1.39 14.04
C ALA A 298 -2.99 0.06 14.38
N MET A 299 -3.98 0.61 13.66
CA MET A 299 -4.60 1.89 13.99
C MET A 299 -5.30 1.86 15.36
N ALA A 300 -5.97 0.75 15.69
CA ALA A 300 -6.62 0.54 16.99
C ALA A 300 -5.60 0.47 18.15
N ASP A 301 -4.53 -0.28 17.98
CA ASP A 301 -3.43 -0.35 18.96
C ASP A 301 -2.73 1.01 19.16
N SER A 302 -2.77 1.85 18.13
CA SER A 302 -2.29 3.23 18.21
C SER A 302 -3.28 4.22 18.83
N GLY A 303 -4.47 3.75 19.26
CA GLY A 303 -5.51 4.58 19.87
C GLY A 303 -6.36 5.37 18.85
N HIS A 304 -6.51 4.84 17.63
CA HIS A 304 -7.26 5.45 16.52
C HIS A 304 -6.89 6.92 16.22
N PRO A 305 -5.61 7.26 16.02
CA PRO A 305 -5.21 8.65 15.79
C PRO A 305 -5.64 9.16 14.41
N TYR A 306 -5.76 8.29 13.40
CA TYR A 306 -6.04 8.63 12.01
C TYR A 306 -7.17 7.77 11.44
N GLU A 307 -7.85 8.29 10.42
CA GLU A 307 -8.84 7.54 9.65
C GLU A 307 -8.17 6.78 8.51
N ILE A 308 -8.79 5.68 8.07
CA ILE A 308 -8.25 4.81 7.03
C ILE A 308 -8.97 5.10 5.71
N GLY A 309 -8.22 5.47 4.68
CA GLY A 309 -8.65 5.52 3.29
C GLY A 309 -7.95 4.45 2.47
N VAL A 310 -8.52 4.10 1.32
CA VAL A 310 -7.91 3.17 0.35
C VAL A 310 -7.65 3.92 -0.95
N TYR A 311 -6.46 3.75 -1.52
CA TYR A 311 -6.19 4.06 -2.92
C TYR A 311 -6.14 2.78 -3.75
N GLY A 312 -6.74 2.78 -4.93
CA GLY A 312 -6.66 1.66 -5.88
C GLY A 312 -7.77 1.68 -6.92
N SER A 313 -7.91 0.58 -7.67
CA SER A 313 -8.99 0.43 -8.65
C SER A 313 -10.39 0.55 -8.02
N ARG A 314 -11.41 0.83 -8.83
CA ARG A 314 -12.81 0.90 -8.36
C ARG A 314 -13.22 -0.36 -7.61
N ASN A 315 -12.78 -1.54 -8.06
CA ASN A 315 -13.06 -2.82 -7.44
C ASN A 315 -12.41 -2.98 -6.06
N VAL A 316 -11.11 -2.67 -5.95
CA VAL A 316 -10.39 -2.66 -4.66
C VAL A 316 -11.10 -1.74 -3.67
N CYS A 317 -11.34 -0.50 -4.08
CA CYS A 317 -11.99 0.51 -3.26
C CYS A 317 -13.38 0.04 -2.78
N ALA A 318 -14.20 -0.50 -3.68
CA ALA A 318 -15.53 -0.98 -3.36
C ALA A 318 -15.51 -2.15 -2.35
N GLN A 319 -14.59 -3.10 -2.50
CA GLN A 319 -14.52 -4.28 -1.63
C GLN A 319 -13.94 -3.96 -0.24
N VAL A 320 -12.88 -3.15 -0.17
CA VAL A 320 -12.31 -2.69 1.11
C VAL A 320 -13.32 -1.81 1.87
N GLY A 321 -14.02 -0.92 1.17
CA GLY A 321 -15.08 -0.11 1.76
C GLY A 321 -16.26 -0.95 2.25
N ALA A 322 -16.71 -1.94 1.46
CA ALA A 322 -17.79 -2.86 1.85
C ALA A 322 -17.43 -3.74 3.05
N ALA A 323 -16.17 -4.11 3.22
CA ALA A 323 -15.67 -4.82 4.40
C ALA A 323 -15.60 -3.94 5.67
N GLY A 324 -15.79 -2.62 5.54
CA GLY A 324 -15.72 -1.67 6.66
C GLY A 324 -14.30 -1.47 7.18
N TRP A 325 -13.30 -1.58 6.30
CA TRP A 325 -11.89 -1.36 6.65
C TRP A 325 -11.34 -0.03 6.18
N SER A 326 -11.98 0.64 5.23
CA SER A 326 -11.75 2.05 4.89
C SER A 326 -13.00 2.89 5.15
N THR A 327 -12.80 4.21 5.19
CA THR A 327 -13.85 5.24 5.41
C THR A 327 -14.07 6.13 4.19
N ALA A 328 -13.13 6.11 3.24
CA ALA A 328 -13.25 6.74 1.93
C ALA A 328 -12.28 6.12 0.91
N SER A 329 -12.59 6.33 -0.37
CA SER A 329 -11.84 5.80 -1.51
C SER A 329 -11.13 6.92 -2.30
N PHE A 330 -9.87 6.70 -2.66
CA PHE A 330 -9.10 7.48 -3.64
C PHE A 330 -8.92 6.58 -4.88
N VAL A 331 -9.63 6.89 -5.96
CA VAL A 331 -9.86 5.94 -7.05
C VAL A 331 -8.85 6.16 -8.18
N ALA A 332 -8.15 5.11 -8.59
CA ALA A 332 -7.16 5.09 -9.67
C ALA A 332 -7.82 4.99 -11.06
N ASP A 333 -8.72 5.93 -11.39
CA ASP A 333 -9.56 5.86 -12.60
C ASP A 333 -8.81 6.17 -13.91
N MET A 334 -7.61 6.76 -13.82
CA MET A 334 -6.72 7.01 -14.96
C MET A 334 -6.07 5.75 -15.55
N SER A 335 -6.30 4.59 -14.94
CA SER A 335 -5.87 3.26 -15.41
C SER A 335 -7.05 2.50 -16.05
N PRO A 336 -7.53 2.89 -17.25
CA PRO A 336 -8.69 2.27 -17.90
C PRO A 336 -8.44 0.82 -18.37
N GLY A 337 -7.17 0.41 -18.41
CA GLY A 337 -6.78 -0.96 -18.76
C GLY A 337 -6.98 -1.96 -17.62
N PHE A 338 -7.20 -1.48 -16.39
CA PHE A 338 -7.41 -2.31 -15.23
C PHE A 338 -8.79 -2.98 -15.26
N ASP A 339 -8.84 -4.29 -15.09
CA ASP A 339 -10.06 -5.07 -14.86
C ASP A 339 -10.83 -4.55 -13.64
N GLY A 340 -10.10 -4.06 -12.64
CA GLY A 340 -10.67 -3.42 -11.45
C GLY A 340 -11.42 -2.11 -11.73
N ASN A 341 -11.24 -1.49 -12.90
CA ASN A 341 -11.92 -0.25 -13.31
C ASN A 341 -12.98 -0.50 -14.40
N ALA A 342 -12.68 -1.38 -15.36
CA ALA A 342 -13.55 -1.63 -16.50
C ALA A 342 -14.91 -2.21 -16.08
N GLY A 343 -16.00 -1.49 -16.36
CA GLY A 343 -17.36 -1.93 -16.01
C GLY A 343 -17.67 -1.89 -14.50
N ARG A 344 -16.79 -1.34 -13.67
CA ARG A 344 -17.07 -1.11 -12.25
C ARG A 344 -17.57 0.32 -12.06
N PRO A 345 -18.68 0.55 -11.33
CA PRO A 345 -19.13 1.90 -11.04
C PRO A 345 -18.18 2.57 -10.05
N LEU A 346 -18.07 3.89 -10.12
CA LEU A 346 -17.36 4.67 -9.10
C LEU A 346 -17.93 4.35 -7.70
N PRO A 347 -17.08 4.00 -6.70
CA PRO A 347 -17.52 3.66 -5.34
C PRO A 347 -18.32 4.79 -4.70
N LYS A 348 -19.35 4.47 -3.91
CA LYS A 348 -20.19 5.49 -3.25
C LYS A 348 -19.40 6.34 -2.25
N ASP A 349 -18.31 5.81 -1.74
CA ASP A 349 -17.44 6.42 -0.74
C ASP A 349 -16.20 7.13 -1.33
N TRP A 350 -16.20 7.41 -2.63
CA TRP A 350 -15.11 8.14 -3.26
C TRP A 350 -14.93 9.54 -2.65
N ALA A 351 -13.67 9.88 -2.36
CA ALA A 351 -13.18 11.19 -1.93
C ALA A 351 -12.43 11.89 -3.05
N TYR A 352 -11.55 11.13 -3.71
CA TYR A 352 -10.73 11.58 -4.83
C TYR A 352 -10.85 10.59 -5.99
N ASP A 353 -10.86 11.10 -7.22
CA ASP A 353 -10.98 10.33 -8.47
C ASP A 353 -9.87 10.82 -9.42
N GLN A 354 -8.78 10.04 -9.52
CA GLN A 354 -7.57 10.31 -10.30
C GLN A 354 -7.82 9.98 -11.77
N PHE A 355 -7.65 10.94 -12.68
CA PHE A 355 -8.12 10.74 -14.06
C PHE A 355 -7.17 11.18 -15.18
N VAL A 356 -6.15 12.00 -14.89
CA VAL A 356 -5.21 12.45 -15.92
C VAL A 356 -3.90 13.00 -15.33
N ILE A 357 -2.76 12.67 -15.94
CA ILE A 357 -1.47 13.34 -15.66
C ILE A 357 -1.44 14.70 -16.37
N ARG A 358 -0.98 15.74 -15.68
CA ARG A 358 -0.68 17.05 -16.29
C ARG A 358 0.61 17.64 -15.78
N THR A 359 1.35 18.30 -16.67
CA THR A 359 2.38 19.27 -16.27
C THR A 359 1.75 20.65 -16.12
N LEU A 360 1.87 21.24 -14.93
CA LEU A 360 1.37 22.58 -14.62
C LEU A 360 2.52 23.57 -14.47
N GLY A 361 2.27 24.84 -14.79
CA GLY A 361 3.22 25.94 -14.59
C GLY A 361 4.43 25.91 -15.52
N SER A 362 5.43 26.73 -15.19
CA SER A 362 6.68 26.90 -15.94
C SER A 362 7.82 27.32 -15.00
N GLY A 363 9.08 27.12 -15.40
CA GLY A 363 10.24 27.47 -14.58
C GLY A 363 10.21 26.80 -13.21
N ASP A 364 10.54 27.53 -12.15
CA ASP A 364 10.55 27.03 -10.77
C ASP A 364 9.17 26.57 -10.25
N GLY A 365 8.10 27.04 -10.89
CA GLY A 365 6.73 26.64 -10.59
C GLY A 365 6.25 25.42 -11.37
N GLN A 366 7.07 24.84 -12.25
CA GLN A 366 6.69 23.67 -13.03
C GLN A 366 6.65 22.40 -12.15
N LEU A 367 5.57 21.63 -12.30
CA LEU A 367 5.45 20.30 -11.70
C LEU A 367 4.50 19.40 -12.50
N GLU A 368 4.82 18.11 -12.56
CA GLU A 368 3.91 17.07 -13.02
C GLU A 368 3.06 16.58 -11.84
N VAL A 369 1.75 16.44 -12.10
CA VAL A 369 0.78 15.99 -11.12
C VAL A 369 -0.21 15.03 -11.76
N ASP A 370 -0.71 14.10 -10.95
CA ASP A 370 -1.90 13.33 -11.26
C ASP A 370 -3.10 14.14 -10.79
N VAL A 371 -3.97 14.55 -11.71
CA VAL A 371 -5.11 15.43 -11.40
C VAL A 371 -6.30 14.60 -10.96
N ASP A 372 -6.91 15.06 -9.86
CA ASP A 372 -8.04 14.41 -9.21
C ASP A 372 -9.27 15.32 -9.19
N VAL A 373 -10.43 14.70 -9.34
CA VAL A 373 -11.70 15.29 -8.91
C VAL A 373 -11.86 15.05 -7.40
N ALA A 374 -12.39 16.04 -6.68
CA ALA A 374 -12.67 15.92 -5.25
C ALA A 374 -14.19 15.94 -5.00
N SER A 375 -14.72 14.91 -4.35
CA SER A 375 -16.15 14.82 -4.01
C SER A 375 -16.56 15.71 -2.82
N GLY A 376 -15.57 16.14 -2.03
CA GLY A 376 -15.78 16.84 -0.76
C GLY A 376 -15.91 15.92 0.46
N ARG A 377 -15.86 14.59 0.28
CA ARG A 377 -15.85 13.62 1.38
C ARG A 377 -14.59 13.67 2.23
N ASP A 378 -13.45 13.93 1.60
CA ASP A 378 -12.22 14.29 2.28
C ASP A 378 -11.82 15.71 1.87
N THR A 379 -11.28 16.46 2.81
CA THR A 379 -10.82 17.83 2.56
C THR A 379 -9.33 17.98 2.86
N GLY A 380 -8.60 16.90 3.13
CA GLY A 380 -7.24 16.94 3.64
C GLY A 380 -7.09 17.78 4.92
N GLN A 381 -5.85 17.99 5.33
CA GLN A 381 -5.47 18.78 6.49
C GLN A 381 -4.86 20.12 6.03
N GLY A 382 -5.39 21.23 6.54
CA GLY A 382 -4.88 22.58 6.25
C GLY A 382 -4.04 23.18 7.38
N SER A 383 -3.90 22.48 8.51
CA SER A 383 -3.13 22.95 9.66
C SER A 383 -2.40 21.79 10.32
N PHE A 384 -1.15 22.00 10.68
CA PHE A 384 -0.26 20.94 11.13
C PHE A 384 0.30 21.27 12.51
N ASN A 385 0.59 20.25 13.29
CA ASN A 385 1.44 20.37 14.46
C ASN A 385 2.87 20.66 14.01
N ARG A 386 3.72 21.06 14.95
CA ARG A 386 5.16 21.11 14.69
C ARG A 386 5.64 19.69 14.33
N PRO A 387 6.33 19.49 13.20
CA PRO A 387 6.92 18.19 12.86
C PRO A 387 7.89 17.74 13.95
N ARG A 388 7.97 16.42 14.20
CA ARG A 388 8.91 15.85 15.16
C ARG A 388 10.30 15.79 14.53
N PRO A 389 11.32 16.47 15.09
CA PRO A 389 12.66 16.44 14.54
C PRO A 389 13.33 15.09 14.77
N ALA A 390 14.31 14.74 13.92
CA ALA A 390 15.18 13.60 14.13
C ALA A 390 16.24 13.91 15.22
N VAL A 391 15.81 13.87 16.49
CA VAL A 391 16.67 14.11 17.67
C VAL A 391 17.17 12.79 18.28
N PRO A 392 18.28 12.81 19.05
CA PRO A 392 18.78 11.63 19.77
C PRO A 392 17.71 11.03 20.70
N ASP A 393 17.77 9.71 20.89
CA ASP A 393 16.83 9.01 21.77
C ASP A 393 17.16 9.25 23.25
N VAL A 394 16.14 9.17 24.10
CA VAL A 394 16.24 9.30 25.57
C VAL A 394 15.92 7.98 26.25
N ALA A 395 16.06 7.94 27.58
CA ALA A 395 15.59 6.81 28.38
C ALA A 395 14.11 6.52 28.11
N LEU A 396 13.75 5.23 28.14
CA LEU A 396 12.35 4.82 27.98
C LEU A 396 11.52 5.42 29.12
N ASP A 397 10.32 5.90 28.78
CA ASP A 397 9.37 6.38 29.79
C ASP A 397 8.74 5.16 30.49
N GLU A 398 9.11 4.94 31.75
CA GLU A 398 8.57 3.86 32.60
C GLU A 398 7.04 3.92 32.71
N GLY A 399 6.42 5.10 32.61
CA GLY A 399 4.98 5.25 32.58
C GLY A 399 4.32 4.67 31.32
N GLN A 400 5.07 4.50 30.23
CA GLN A 400 4.59 3.96 28.95
C GLN A 400 4.85 2.47 28.78
N VAL A 401 5.75 1.88 29.56
CA VAL A 401 6.12 0.45 29.47
C VAL A 401 4.89 -0.48 29.51
N PRO A 402 3.89 -0.28 30.40
CA PRO A 402 2.71 -1.15 30.40
C PRO A 402 1.96 -1.14 29.07
N ALA A 403 1.85 0.01 28.41
CA ALA A 403 1.21 0.13 27.11
C ALA A 403 2.06 -0.49 26.00
N LEU A 404 3.38 -0.26 26.02
CA LEU A 404 4.34 -0.91 25.11
C LEU A 404 4.23 -2.44 25.18
N ARG A 405 4.19 -3.00 26.39
CA ARG A 405 4.05 -4.45 26.61
C ARG A 405 2.75 -5.00 26.05
N VAL A 406 1.65 -4.26 26.17
CA VAL A 406 0.34 -4.64 25.64
C VAL A 406 0.32 -4.61 24.11
N ASP A 407 0.88 -3.57 23.49
CA ASP A 407 0.93 -3.47 22.02
C ASP A 407 1.80 -4.57 21.42
N LEU A 408 2.98 -4.83 22.00
CA LEU A 408 3.86 -5.94 21.60
C LEU A 408 3.17 -7.30 21.77
N ALA A 409 2.45 -7.53 22.87
CA ALA A 409 1.69 -8.75 23.10
C ALA A 409 0.56 -8.93 22.06
N ARG A 410 -0.20 -7.87 21.77
CA ARG A 410 -1.27 -7.92 20.77
C ARG A 410 -0.73 -8.27 19.40
N TYR A 411 0.35 -7.60 18.98
CA TYR A 411 1.02 -7.91 17.71
C TYR A 411 1.54 -9.35 17.67
N MET A 412 2.28 -9.78 18.70
CA MET A 412 2.83 -11.14 18.76
C MET A 412 1.75 -12.22 18.67
N ARG A 413 0.65 -12.08 19.42
CA ARG A 413 -0.48 -13.02 19.33
C ARG A 413 -1.11 -13.03 17.94
N SER A 414 -1.14 -11.87 17.27
CA SER A 414 -1.79 -11.77 15.96
C SER A 414 -1.00 -12.47 14.84
N ILE A 415 0.30 -12.71 15.04
CA ILE A 415 1.15 -13.54 14.18
C ILE A 415 1.37 -14.95 14.73
N GLY A 416 0.52 -15.38 15.68
CA GLY A 416 0.57 -16.75 16.22
C GLY A 416 1.66 -17.01 17.25
N ARG A 417 2.25 -15.97 17.88
CA ARG A 417 3.26 -16.09 18.93
C ARG A 417 2.65 -15.82 20.31
N PRO A 418 2.33 -16.86 21.12
CA PRO A 418 1.67 -16.67 22.41
C PRO A 418 2.55 -15.95 23.43
N ASP A 419 1.92 -15.20 24.34
CA ASP A 419 2.65 -14.41 25.35
C ASP A 419 3.53 -15.26 26.27
N LEU A 420 3.10 -16.49 26.57
CA LEU A 420 3.80 -17.41 27.47
C LEU A 420 4.80 -18.33 26.75
N GLY A 421 5.11 -18.07 25.48
CA GLY A 421 6.09 -18.87 24.74
C GLY A 421 5.53 -20.11 24.03
N GLY A 422 4.26 -20.48 24.24
CA GLY A 422 3.67 -21.65 23.56
C GLY A 422 4.06 -22.99 24.22
N VAL A 423 3.78 -24.11 23.54
CA VAL A 423 4.00 -25.47 24.06
C VAL A 423 4.50 -26.42 22.97
N GLY A 424 5.12 -27.55 23.36
CA GLY A 424 5.56 -28.58 22.43
C GLY A 424 6.78 -28.18 21.59
N SER A 425 6.84 -28.66 20.34
CA SER A 425 7.94 -28.38 19.41
C SER A 425 8.05 -26.91 19.00
N ASP A 426 6.95 -26.15 19.10
CA ASP A 426 6.92 -24.72 18.76
C ASP A 426 7.20 -23.81 19.96
N ALA A 427 7.52 -24.37 21.14
CA ALA A 427 7.78 -23.61 22.35
C ALA A 427 8.98 -22.66 22.18
N ARG A 428 8.72 -21.39 22.46
CA ARG A 428 9.66 -20.28 22.62
C ARG A 428 9.91 -20.06 24.11
N LEU A 429 11.17 -19.96 24.51
CA LEU A 429 11.55 -20.03 25.92
C LEU A 429 11.17 -18.76 26.70
N TYR A 430 11.27 -17.60 26.05
CA TYR A 430 11.03 -16.33 26.71
C TYR A 430 9.60 -15.87 26.48
N THR A 431 8.92 -15.49 27.56
CA THR A 431 7.62 -14.83 27.50
C THR A 431 7.74 -13.41 26.94
N ASN A 432 6.62 -12.82 26.49
CA ASN A 432 6.54 -11.40 26.15
C ASN A 432 7.00 -10.51 27.32
N ALA A 433 6.61 -10.86 28.55
CA ALA A 433 6.99 -10.09 29.74
C ALA A 433 8.51 -10.11 29.96
N GLN A 434 9.15 -11.29 29.91
CA GLN A 434 10.59 -11.43 30.06
C GLN A 434 11.37 -10.72 28.96
N ALA A 435 10.89 -10.79 27.70
CA ALA A 435 11.54 -10.09 26.59
C ALA A 435 11.46 -8.56 26.74
N VAL A 436 10.33 -8.01 27.21
CA VAL A 436 10.21 -6.57 27.51
C VAL A 436 11.07 -6.18 28.72
N GLU A 437 11.09 -6.99 29.77
CA GLU A 437 11.92 -6.76 30.96
C GLU A 437 13.41 -6.71 30.61
N ALA A 438 13.90 -7.61 29.77
CA ALA A 438 15.28 -7.57 29.28
C ALA A 438 15.61 -6.28 28.50
N ILE A 439 14.64 -5.70 27.77
CA ILE A 439 14.82 -4.39 27.14
C ILE A 439 14.91 -3.28 28.20
N GLN A 440 14.05 -3.30 29.21
CA GLN A 440 14.05 -2.31 30.30
C GLN A 440 15.35 -2.35 31.11
N ASP A 441 15.81 -3.55 31.48
CA ASP A 441 17.04 -3.75 32.24
C ASP A 441 18.28 -3.22 31.51
N GLN A 442 18.25 -3.24 30.19
CA GLN A 442 19.34 -2.78 29.32
C GLN A 442 19.11 -1.36 28.77
N ASP A 443 18.03 -0.68 29.17
CA ASP A 443 17.58 0.56 28.54
C ASP A 443 18.64 1.67 28.55
N GLY A 444 19.34 1.81 29.67
CA GLY A 444 20.42 2.78 29.84
C GLY A 444 21.56 2.54 28.85
N LEU A 445 22.01 1.29 28.71
CA LEU A 445 23.04 0.91 27.74
C LEU A 445 22.53 1.09 26.30
N ILE A 446 21.30 0.69 26.02
CA ILE A 446 20.71 0.84 24.68
C ILE A 446 20.64 2.33 24.27
N THR A 447 20.22 3.21 25.17
CA THR A 447 20.21 4.67 24.94
C THR A 447 21.62 5.22 24.74
N GLU A 448 22.59 4.79 25.55
CA GLU A 448 24.00 5.19 25.40
C GLU A 448 24.53 4.81 24.00
N LEU A 449 24.32 3.57 23.56
CA LEU A 449 24.75 3.08 22.26
C LEU A 449 24.04 3.80 21.12
N SER A 450 22.73 4.02 21.23
CA SER A 450 21.93 4.79 20.28
C SER A 450 22.51 6.18 20.06
N ASN A 451 22.83 6.89 21.14
CA ASN A 451 23.37 8.25 21.09
C ASN A 451 24.82 8.29 20.60
N THR A 452 25.65 7.34 21.04
CA THR A 452 27.05 7.20 20.59
C THR A 452 27.13 6.98 19.08
N TYR A 453 26.25 6.15 18.54
CA TYR A 453 26.28 5.73 17.14
C TYR A 453 25.30 6.47 16.23
N LYS A 454 24.55 7.44 16.77
CA LYS A 454 23.50 8.17 16.05
C LYS A 454 22.54 7.23 15.33
N MET A 455 22.15 6.14 16.01
CA MET A 455 21.23 5.14 15.49
C MET A 455 19.94 5.13 16.31
N ARG A 456 18.81 4.74 15.71
CA ARG A 456 17.57 4.57 16.45
C ARG A 456 17.68 3.42 17.44
N LYS A 457 17.35 3.70 18.70
CA LYS A 457 17.25 2.71 19.78
C LYS A 457 16.31 1.56 19.43
N ALA A 458 15.25 1.82 18.68
CA ALA A 458 14.32 0.81 18.19
C ALA A 458 15.01 -0.31 17.37
N LEU A 459 16.13 -0.06 16.69
CA LEU A 459 16.89 -1.11 15.98
C LEU A 459 17.47 -2.15 16.95
N ILE A 460 18.07 -1.67 18.04
CA ILE A 460 18.69 -2.52 19.07
C ILE A 460 17.59 -3.26 19.84
N GLN A 461 16.53 -2.54 20.24
CA GLN A 461 15.40 -3.12 20.95
C GLN A 461 14.71 -4.22 20.12
N THR A 462 14.48 -3.97 18.84
CA THR A 462 13.86 -4.95 17.94
C THR A 462 14.72 -6.20 17.82
N ALA A 463 16.03 -6.04 17.61
CA ALA A 463 16.95 -7.16 17.49
C ALA A 463 16.90 -8.08 18.73
N VAL A 464 17.03 -7.49 19.92
CA VAL A 464 17.05 -8.24 21.19
C VAL A 464 15.68 -8.85 21.51
N TYR A 465 14.62 -8.05 21.43
CA TYR A 465 13.27 -8.52 21.72
C TYR A 465 12.82 -9.62 20.74
N TRP A 466 13.09 -9.45 19.44
CA TRP A 466 12.74 -10.44 18.42
C TRP A 466 13.53 -11.74 18.63
N ALA A 467 14.83 -11.65 18.88
CA ALA A 467 15.68 -12.81 19.17
C ALA A 467 15.17 -13.60 20.37
N MET A 468 14.84 -12.94 21.47
CA MET A 468 14.25 -13.61 22.64
C MET A 468 12.89 -14.26 22.33
N ARG A 469 12.04 -13.58 21.57
CA ARG A 469 10.70 -14.08 21.22
C ARG A 469 10.72 -15.19 20.18
N ASP A 470 11.84 -15.38 19.49
CA ASP A 470 12.04 -16.47 18.54
C ASP A 470 12.91 -17.61 19.08
N TYR A 471 13.62 -17.41 20.18
CA TYR A 471 14.48 -18.41 20.81
C TYR A 471 13.68 -19.64 21.27
N SER A 472 14.01 -20.79 20.69
CA SER A 472 13.29 -22.06 20.81
C SER A 472 14.08 -23.13 21.58
N LEU A 473 13.44 -24.27 21.87
CA LEU A 473 14.13 -25.41 22.47
C LEU A 473 15.23 -25.98 21.56
N ALA A 474 15.09 -25.83 20.24
CA ALA A 474 16.13 -26.24 19.29
C ALA A 474 17.36 -25.33 19.38
N ASP A 475 17.17 -24.03 19.60
CA ASP A 475 18.27 -23.10 19.84
C ASP A 475 18.99 -23.43 21.14
N GLN A 476 18.25 -23.69 22.22
CA GLN A 476 18.83 -24.11 23.50
C GLN A 476 19.63 -25.42 23.37
N ALA A 477 19.12 -26.40 22.63
CA ALA A 477 19.81 -27.66 22.39
C ALA A 477 21.09 -27.45 21.56
N THR A 478 21.05 -26.55 20.58
CA THR A 478 22.21 -26.18 19.75
C THR A 478 23.27 -25.48 20.59
N ASP A 479 22.87 -24.58 21.48
CA ASP A 479 23.77 -23.91 22.43
C ASP A 479 24.43 -24.92 23.38
N GLN A 480 23.69 -25.95 23.82
CA GLN A 480 24.27 -27.04 24.59
C GLN A 480 25.29 -27.85 23.77
N GLN A 481 25.04 -28.10 22.48
CA GLN A 481 26.02 -28.76 21.61
C GLN A 481 27.32 -27.93 21.47
N VAL A 482 27.23 -26.60 21.42
CA VAL A 482 28.41 -25.73 21.44
C VAL A 482 29.16 -25.84 22.76
N ALA A 483 28.45 -25.80 23.89
CA ALA A 483 29.07 -25.98 25.19
C ALA A 483 29.78 -27.34 25.30
N ASP A 484 29.14 -28.42 24.85
CA ASP A 484 29.69 -29.78 24.89
C ASP A 484 30.91 -29.93 23.98
N HIS A 485 30.90 -29.30 22.80
CA HIS A 485 32.02 -29.27 21.85
C HIS A 485 33.29 -28.71 22.52
N HIS A 486 33.16 -27.54 23.14
CA HIS A 486 34.30 -26.82 23.74
C HIS A 486 34.73 -27.35 25.11
N GLN A 487 33.81 -27.90 25.91
CA GLN A 487 34.11 -28.33 27.27
C GLN A 487 34.48 -29.81 27.38
N THR A 488 33.89 -30.66 26.55
CA THR A 488 34.02 -32.13 26.67
C THR A 488 34.45 -32.82 25.38
N GLY A 489 34.41 -32.11 24.24
CA GLY A 489 34.72 -32.64 22.92
C GLY A 489 33.61 -33.52 22.31
N SER A 490 32.45 -33.69 22.96
CA SER A 490 31.37 -34.55 22.46
C SER A 490 30.38 -33.83 21.53
N GLY A 491 30.28 -32.51 21.63
CA GLY A 491 29.36 -31.71 20.83
C GLY A 491 29.77 -31.60 19.36
N GLN A 492 28.78 -31.61 18.47
CA GLN A 492 28.99 -31.57 17.01
C GLN A 492 28.94 -30.15 16.41
N VAL A 493 28.59 -29.15 17.22
CA VAL A 493 28.41 -27.76 16.78
C VAL A 493 29.49 -26.90 17.43
N ARG A 494 30.24 -26.14 16.63
CA ARG A 494 31.34 -25.30 17.11
C ARG A 494 30.90 -23.89 17.52
N ASP A 495 29.85 -23.38 16.90
CA ASP A 495 29.32 -22.03 17.07
C ASP A 495 27.82 -22.03 16.79
N SER A 496 27.07 -21.15 17.45
CA SER A 496 25.61 -21.02 17.32
C SER A 496 25.17 -19.59 17.59
N HIS A 497 23.98 -19.21 17.12
CA HIS A 497 23.37 -17.92 17.41
C HIS A 497 22.77 -17.93 18.82
N THR A 498 23.52 -17.42 19.80
CA THR A 498 23.23 -17.57 21.23
C THR A 498 22.83 -16.26 21.92
N GLY A 499 22.39 -16.37 23.18
CA GLY A 499 22.07 -15.26 24.06
C GLY A 499 20.84 -14.45 23.62
N ILE A 500 20.60 -13.34 24.32
CA ILE A 500 19.42 -12.49 24.09
C ILE A 500 19.43 -11.76 22.75
N GLY A 501 20.56 -11.74 22.04
CA GLY A 501 20.66 -11.19 20.69
C GLY A 501 20.63 -12.22 19.57
N GLN A 502 20.69 -13.54 19.88
CA GLN A 502 20.89 -14.60 18.88
C GLN A 502 22.02 -14.25 17.88
N ILE A 503 23.21 -13.98 18.41
CA ILE A 503 24.42 -13.63 17.63
C ILE A 503 25.40 -14.79 17.74
N SER A 504 26.05 -15.17 16.65
CA SER A 504 27.13 -16.17 16.67
C SER A 504 28.47 -15.56 17.07
N GLY A 505 29.38 -16.39 17.59
CA GLY A 505 30.74 -15.96 17.88
C GLY A 505 31.43 -15.41 16.61
N PHE A 506 31.19 -16.05 15.46
CA PHE A 506 31.69 -15.61 14.17
C PHE A 506 31.21 -14.20 13.81
N ASP A 507 29.89 -13.98 13.77
CA ASP A 507 29.32 -12.68 13.38
C ASP A 507 29.70 -11.57 14.37
N ALA A 508 29.77 -11.89 15.66
CA ALA A 508 30.23 -10.97 16.68
C ALA A 508 31.70 -10.55 16.43
N ILE A 509 32.61 -11.50 16.19
CA ILE A 509 34.01 -11.18 15.90
C ILE A 509 34.12 -10.31 14.65
N GLN A 510 33.38 -10.62 13.57
CA GLN A 510 33.40 -9.82 12.36
C GLN A 510 32.90 -8.39 12.61
N ALA A 511 31.78 -8.24 13.31
CA ALA A 511 31.22 -6.94 13.65
C ALA A 511 32.16 -6.11 14.54
N TRP A 512 32.74 -6.72 15.59
CA TRP A 512 33.68 -6.06 16.49
C TRP A 512 34.97 -5.65 15.77
N ASN A 513 35.60 -6.55 15.02
CA ASN A 513 36.81 -6.24 14.24
C ASN A 513 36.58 -5.11 13.24
N HIS A 514 35.43 -5.13 12.57
CA HIS A 514 35.03 -4.07 11.65
C HIS A 514 34.87 -2.73 12.38
N CYS A 515 34.12 -2.72 13.50
CA CYS A 515 33.85 -1.51 14.26
C CYS A 515 35.11 -0.94 14.94
N ILE A 516 36.05 -1.79 15.37
CA ILE A 516 37.38 -1.36 15.83
C ILE A 516 38.15 -0.71 14.68
N GLY A 517 38.15 -1.32 13.50
CA GLY A 517 38.81 -0.76 12.31
C GLY A 517 38.25 0.59 11.85
N TRP A 518 36.96 0.83 12.09
CA TRP A 518 36.28 2.10 11.79
C TRP A 518 36.31 3.11 12.94
N GLY A 519 36.90 2.75 14.09
CA GLY A 519 36.97 3.63 15.27
C GLY A 519 35.62 3.83 15.98
N TYR A 520 34.64 2.95 15.78
CA TYR A 520 33.37 2.97 16.50
C TYR A 520 33.47 2.39 17.91
N THR A 521 34.45 1.53 18.16
CA THR A 521 34.70 0.95 19.47
C THR A 521 36.19 0.64 19.62
N THR A 522 36.61 0.34 20.85
CA THR A 522 37.98 -0.10 21.17
C THR A 522 37.96 -1.56 21.63
N GLY A 523 39.10 -2.24 21.47
CA GLY A 523 39.26 -3.63 21.87
C GLY A 523 40.29 -4.36 21.01
N ASP A 524 40.61 -5.57 21.43
CA ASP A 524 41.52 -6.44 20.68
C ASP A 524 40.80 -7.10 19.51
N ARG A 525 41.48 -7.17 18.36
CA ARG A 525 40.99 -7.94 17.22
C ARG A 525 41.12 -9.43 17.50
N ARG A 526 40.10 -10.18 17.14
CA ARG A 526 40.03 -11.65 17.30
C ARG A 526 39.95 -12.35 15.95
N ASP A 527 40.37 -13.60 15.88
CA ASP A 527 40.32 -14.39 14.65
C ASP A 527 39.10 -15.34 14.68
N PRO A 528 38.10 -15.17 13.80
CA PRO A 528 36.93 -16.05 13.76
C PRO A 528 37.26 -17.47 13.25
N ALA A 529 38.46 -17.72 12.72
CA ALA A 529 38.93 -19.06 12.41
C ALA A 529 39.53 -19.78 13.63
N LYS A 530 39.90 -19.04 14.69
CA LYS A 530 40.53 -19.58 15.89
C LYS A 530 39.48 -19.98 16.91
N ASP A 531 39.46 -21.26 17.22
CA ASP A 531 38.45 -21.89 18.07
C ASP A 531 38.34 -21.27 19.48
N ALA A 532 39.49 -20.96 20.10
CA ALA A 532 39.53 -20.30 21.41
C ALA A 532 38.94 -18.88 21.40
N ASP A 533 39.10 -18.15 20.29
CA ASP A 533 38.55 -16.80 20.16
C ASP A 533 37.03 -16.87 19.96
N LEU A 534 36.55 -17.81 19.13
CA LEU A 534 35.13 -18.09 18.95
C LEU A 534 34.46 -18.47 20.27
N TRP A 535 35.02 -19.44 21.00
CA TRP A 535 34.48 -19.89 22.27
C TRP A 535 34.40 -18.75 23.29
N SER A 536 35.47 -17.95 23.40
CA SER A 536 35.51 -16.82 24.32
C SER A 536 34.42 -15.78 24.04
N VAL A 537 34.16 -15.48 22.77
CA VAL A 537 33.11 -14.52 22.37
C VAL A 537 31.72 -15.14 22.52
N TRP A 538 31.54 -16.40 22.13
CA TRP A 538 30.28 -17.13 22.30
C TRP A 538 29.86 -17.21 23.78
N GLN A 539 30.80 -17.44 24.70
CA GLN A 539 30.55 -17.42 26.14
C GLN A 539 30.09 -16.04 26.64
N GLN A 540 30.63 -14.96 26.10
CA GLN A 540 30.20 -13.60 26.46
C GLN A 540 28.80 -13.33 25.94
N LEU A 541 28.50 -13.69 24.68
CA LEU A 541 27.17 -13.54 24.10
C LEU A 541 26.10 -14.31 24.90
N SER A 542 26.40 -15.53 25.33
CA SER A 542 25.46 -16.39 26.04
C SER A 542 25.24 -16.02 27.51
N LYS A 543 26.22 -15.36 28.18
CA LYS A 543 26.19 -15.12 29.63
C LYS A 543 26.15 -13.66 30.04
N ASP A 544 26.56 -12.74 29.17
CA ASP A 544 26.60 -11.30 29.44
C ASP A 544 25.62 -10.57 28.51
N ASN A 545 24.45 -10.25 29.06
CA ASN A 545 23.41 -9.52 28.34
C ASN A 545 23.90 -8.15 27.85
N ALA A 546 24.74 -7.44 28.61
CA ALA A 546 25.27 -6.15 28.20
C ALA A 546 26.26 -6.29 27.03
N PHE A 547 27.08 -7.34 27.02
CA PHE A 547 27.92 -7.67 25.88
C PHE A 547 27.09 -8.03 24.64
N SER A 548 26.03 -8.83 24.80
CA SER A 548 25.12 -9.19 23.70
C SER A 548 24.42 -7.95 23.11
N VAL A 549 23.91 -7.04 23.96
CA VAL A 549 23.27 -5.79 23.53
C VAL A 549 24.24 -4.87 22.79
N ARG A 550 25.46 -4.70 23.33
CA ARG A 550 26.51 -3.92 22.65
C ARG A 550 26.85 -4.51 21.29
N THR A 551 27.00 -5.83 21.23
CA THR A 551 27.27 -6.53 19.97
C THR A 551 26.12 -6.36 18.98
N ALA A 552 24.86 -6.37 19.42
CA ALA A 552 23.71 -6.13 18.55
C ALA A 552 23.78 -4.74 17.88
N ALA A 553 24.18 -3.70 18.61
CA ALA A 553 24.41 -2.37 18.04
C ALA A 553 25.55 -2.36 17.00
N LEU A 554 26.67 -3.06 17.30
CA LEU A 554 27.80 -3.19 16.38
C LEU A 554 27.44 -3.99 15.11
N VAL A 555 26.57 -5.00 15.22
CA VAL A 555 26.06 -5.75 14.06
C VAL A 555 25.27 -4.84 13.13
N HIS A 556 24.48 -3.89 13.65
CA HIS A 556 23.81 -2.88 12.81
C HIS A 556 24.79 -1.92 12.13
N LEU A 557 25.86 -1.51 12.81
CA LEU A 557 26.92 -0.68 12.21
C LEU A 557 27.72 -1.43 11.14
N TRP A 558 28.01 -2.71 11.37
CA TRP A 558 28.60 -3.59 10.38
C TRP A 558 27.63 -3.83 9.21
N GLY A 559 26.35 -3.97 9.53
CA GLY A 559 25.23 -4.11 8.60
C GLY A 559 25.10 -2.92 7.65
N VAL A 560 25.10 -1.68 8.15
CA VAL A 560 24.98 -0.48 7.29
C VAL A 560 26.16 -0.32 6.32
N ARG A 561 27.28 -1.00 6.60
CA ARG A 561 28.49 -1.04 5.76
C ARG A 561 28.59 -2.27 4.85
N GLY A 562 27.55 -3.10 4.77
CA GLY A 562 27.49 -4.25 3.86
C GLY A 562 28.10 -5.55 4.40
N ARG A 563 28.21 -5.68 5.73
CA ARG A 563 28.70 -6.89 6.42
C ARG A 563 30.00 -7.50 5.85
N PRO A 564 31.08 -6.74 5.65
CA PRO A 564 32.33 -7.30 5.11
C PRO A 564 32.83 -8.49 5.96
N GLY A 565 33.12 -9.60 5.27
CA GLY A 565 33.55 -10.86 5.90
C GLY A 565 32.42 -11.75 6.42
N GLY A 566 31.16 -11.30 6.35
CA GLY A 566 29.98 -12.04 6.79
C GLY A 566 29.06 -12.43 5.65
N GLN A 567 28.00 -13.15 6.02
CA GLN A 567 26.94 -13.54 5.08
C GLN A 567 25.97 -12.37 4.83
N LEU A 568 25.58 -12.17 3.58
CA LEU A 568 24.50 -11.27 3.20
C LEU A 568 23.22 -12.09 2.96
N PRO A 569 22.03 -11.51 3.23
CA PRO A 569 20.77 -12.17 2.92
C PRO A 569 20.63 -12.36 1.40
N PRO A 570 19.90 -13.38 0.93
CA PRO A 570 19.62 -13.56 -0.50
C PRO A 570 19.04 -12.28 -1.11
N GLY A 571 19.52 -11.90 -2.30
CA GLY A 571 19.03 -10.71 -3.02
C GLY A 571 19.23 -9.38 -2.27
N ASP A 572 20.30 -9.23 -1.48
CA ASP A 572 20.65 -8.01 -0.75
C ASP A 572 20.54 -6.75 -1.64
N ARG A 573 19.74 -5.78 -1.20
CA ARG A 573 19.27 -4.67 -2.05
C ARG A 573 20.11 -3.40 -1.90
N VAL A 574 21.04 -3.38 -0.93
CA VAL A 574 21.85 -2.21 -0.60
C VAL A 574 23.33 -2.49 -0.87
N THR A 575 23.74 -2.29 -2.12
CA THR A 575 25.11 -2.62 -2.56
C THR A 575 26.17 -1.58 -2.19
N THR A 576 25.78 -0.40 -1.70
CA THR A 576 26.71 0.68 -1.32
C THR A 576 26.72 0.89 0.19
N PRO A 577 27.90 0.88 0.86
CA PRO A 577 28.04 1.22 2.26
C PRO A 577 27.45 2.60 2.59
N ARG A 578 26.75 2.73 3.71
CA ARG A 578 26.13 3.99 4.17
C ARG A 578 26.56 4.33 5.59
N SER A 579 26.28 5.57 5.99
CA SER A 579 26.44 6.01 7.37
C SER A 579 25.15 5.80 8.15
N MET A 580 25.31 5.37 9.40
CA MET A 580 24.22 5.31 10.38
C MET A 580 23.71 6.71 10.69
N ARG A 581 22.39 6.86 10.82
CA ARG A 581 21.70 8.14 11.07
C ARG A 581 20.34 7.92 11.73
N LEU A 582 19.76 9.01 12.25
CA LEU A 582 18.48 9.00 12.98
C LEU A 582 17.25 9.12 12.07
N ASP A 583 17.46 9.46 10.79
CA ASP A 583 16.47 9.70 9.76
C ASP A 583 16.59 8.66 8.62
N LEU A 584 16.90 7.41 8.98
CA LEU A 584 16.84 6.30 8.03
C LEU A 584 15.41 6.16 7.47
N ALA A 585 15.32 5.97 6.16
CA ALA A 585 14.06 5.64 5.52
C ALA A 585 13.63 4.21 5.90
N GLU A 586 12.32 3.93 5.80
CA GLU A 586 11.76 2.63 6.17
C GLU A 586 12.44 1.46 5.45
N PHE A 587 12.69 1.57 4.15
CA PHE A 587 13.38 0.51 3.39
C PHE A 587 14.81 0.24 3.91
N GLU A 588 15.49 1.24 4.47
CA GLU A 588 16.83 1.08 5.02
C GLU A 588 16.79 0.37 6.37
N ILE A 589 15.77 0.68 7.18
CA ILE A 589 15.49 -0.02 8.44
C ILE A 589 15.19 -1.50 8.14
N THR A 590 14.34 -1.78 7.14
CA THR A 590 14.04 -3.15 6.69
C THR A 590 15.30 -3.91 6.32
N GLU A 591 16.20 -3.34 5.52
CA GLU A 591 17.43 -4.00 5.09
C GLU A 591 18.43 -4.21 6.26
N LEU A 592 18.46 -3.31 7.25
CA LEU A 592 19.28 -3.51 8.46
C LEU A 592 18.75 -4.67 9.31
N LEU A 593 17.43 -4.76 9.50
CA LEU A 593 16.81 -5.90 10.20
C LEU A 593 17.07 -7.22 9.45
N ARG A 594 16.97 -7.20 8.10
CA ARG A 594 17.27 -8.35 7.24
C ARG A 594 18.72 -8.82 7.39
N ARG A 595 19.66 -7.87 7.42
CA ARG A 595 21.09 -8.14 7.61
C ARG A 595 21.43 -8.68 8.99
N TYR A 596 20.68 -8.30 10.02
CA TYR A 596 20.89 -8.80 11.39
C TYR A 596 20.72 -10.32 11.47
N ARG A 597 19.75 -10.88 10.72
CA ARG A 597 19.45 -12.32 10.67
C ARG A 597 19.78 -12.98 9.34
N ALA A 598 20.84 -12.54 8.66
CA ALA A 598 21.14 -13.05 7.31
C ALA A 598 21.45 -14.56 7.23
N TRP A 599 21.69 -15.21 8.37
CA TRP A 599 21.89 -16.65 8.51
C TRP A 599 20.59 -17.45 8.40
N ASP A 600 19.45 -16.81 8.64
CA ASP A 600 18.14 -17.45 8.76
C ASP A 600 17.59 -17.80 7.36
N PRO A 601 17.20 -19.07 7.10
CA PRO A 601 16.59 -19.44 5.82
C PRO A 601 15.26 -18.71 5.56
N ASP A 602 14.53 -18.31 6.61
CA ASP A 602 13.24 -17.60 6.54
C ASP A 602 13.40 -16.08 6.75
N VAL A 603 14.60 -15.54 6.49
CA VAL A 603 14.96 -14.14 6.78
C VAL A 603 13.96 -13.11 6.24
N GLU A 604 13.35 -13.32 5.06
CA GLU A 604 12.37 -12.39 4.50
C GLU A 604 11.09 -12.35 5.35
N ALA A 605 10.53 -13.52 5.72
CA ALA A 605 9.35 -13.60 6.57
C ALA A 605 9.62 -13.06 7.99
N GLN A 606 10.79 -13.38 8.56
CA GLN A 606 11.22 -12.89 9.88
C GLN A 606 11.41 -11.37 9.87
N THR A 607 12.01 -10.82 8.82
CA THR A 607 12.21 -9.37 8.65
C THR A 607 10.87 -8.67 8.59
N HIS A 608 9.96 -9.18 7.75
CA HIS A 608 8.61 -8.64 7.58
C HIS A 608 7.84 -8.57 8.90
N GLN A 609 7.95 -9.61 9.74
CA GLN A 609 7.34 -9.62 11.07
C GLN A 609 8.06 -8.70 12.07
N SER A 610 9.40 -8.70 12.10
CA SER A 610 10.16 -7.86 13.03
C SER A 610 10.04 -6.36 12.75
N LEU A 611 9.72 -5.95 11.51
CA LEU A 611 9.54 -4.54 11.18
C LEU A 611 8.34 -3.90 11.91
N ALA A 612 7.25 -4.65 12.14
CA ALA A 612 6.15 -4.15 12.97
C ALA A 612 6.59 -3.94 14.44
N VAL A 613 7.43 -4.83 14.97
CA VAL A 613 8.03 -4.68 16.31
C VAL A 613 8.87 -3.40 16.38
N TYR A 614 9.67 -3.14 15.35
CA TYR A 614 10.41 -1.87 15.24
C TYR A 614 9.48 -0.67 15.32
N GLN A 615 8.39 -0.66 14.55
CA GLN A 615 7.44 0.45 14.55
C GLN A 615 6.74 0.64 15.90
N ILE A 616 6.47 -0.45 16.63
CA ILE A 616 5.91 -0.38 17.98
C ILE A 616 6.93 0.22 18.96
N PHE A 617 8.19 -0.23 18.99
CA PHE A 617 9.20 0.41 19.83
C PHE A 617 9.41 1.88 19.48
N GLU A 618 9.43 2.18 18.18
CA GLU A 618 9.63 3.54 17.68
C GLU A 618 8.50 4.49 18.07
N LYS A 619 7.24 4.02 18.12
CA LYS A 619 6.11 4.78 18.67
C LYS A 619 6.42 5.30 20.07
N TYR A 620 6.90 4.44 20.97
CA TYR A 620 7.15 4.79 22.36
C TYR A 620 8.44 5.60 22.56
N ASN A 621 9.52 5.28 21.83
CA ASN A 621 10.74 6.09 21.84
C ASN A 621 10.48 7.50 21.28
N SER A 622 9.66 7.60 20.22
CA SER A 622 9.26 8.87 19.62
C SER A 622 8.43 9.72 20.56
N ILE A 623 7.54 9.11 21.37
CA ILE A 623 6.85 9.81 22.45
C ILE A 623 7.90 10.37 23.43
N ALA A 624 8.75 9.53 24.00
CA ALA A 624 9.69 9.93 25.06
C ALA A 624 10.64 11.07 24.64
N ARG A 625 11.18 11.04 23.41
CA ARG A 625 12.15 12.05 22.96
C ARG A 625 11.54 13.35 22.42
N ASN A 626 10.21 13.43 22.29
CA ASN A 626 9.49 14.61 21.79
C ASN A 626 8.49 15.19 22.82
N VAL A 627 8.62 14.83 24.10
CA VAL A 627 7.87 15.44 25.22
C VAL A 627 8.41 16.82 25.57
#